data_AF-A0A356E0D8-F1
#
_entry.id   AF-A0A356E0D8-F1
#
_cell.length_a   1.000
_cell.length_b   1.000
_cell.length_c   1.000
_cell.angle_alpha   90.00
_cell.angle_beta   90.00
_cell.angle_gamma   90.00
#
_symmetry.space_group_name_H-M   'P 1'
#
loop_
_entity.id
_entity.type
_entity.pdbx_description
1 polymer ?
#
loop_
_entity_poly.entity_id
_entity_poly.type
_entity_poly.pdbx_seq_one_letter_code
_entity_poly.pdbx_strand_id
1 'polypeptide(L)'
;MKRLCSLLLCLLLFSLPAASLEIDSASTVSEQVRLSVRRALERAVLPLLKEDETLVAHIDTAVLNLSVGERHLALDMPGHEQDLETFLVSNLAYDGLVLVGELPPFGLEFVLDRGFAVENSSKTLIGEGRPYWVLDGQGRKRGVVVASHVRTSEPKLAFLQQTAGGELLAGMALAPMGLFPLSV
;
A
#
# COMPACT_ATOMS: atom_id res chain seq x y z
N MET A 1 6.47 -17.92 -41.42
CA MET A 1 5.61 -18.58 -40.41
C MET A 1 6.28 -18.71 -39.03
N LYS A 2 7.55 -19.11 -38.91
CA LYS A 2 8.25 -19.24 -37.59
C LYS A 2 8.31 -17.95 -36.74
N ARG A 3 8.40 -16.76 -37.36
CA ARG A 3 8.42 -15.46 -36.65
C ARG A 3 7.06 -15.05 -36.07
N LEU A 4 5.95 -15.47 -36.69
CA LEU A 4 4.60 -15.21 -36.20
C LEU A 4 4.26 -16.06 -34.97
N CYS A 5 4.68 -17.33 -34.93
CA CYS A 5 4.56 -18.16 -33.72
C CYS A 5 5.38 -17.61 -32.56
N SER A 6 6.58 -17.08 -32.80
CA SER A 6 7.41 -16.49 -31.73
C SER A 6 6.79 -15.22 -31.15
N LEU A 7 6.14 -14.39 -31.98
CA LEU A 7 5.41 -13.21 -31.52
C LEU A 7 4.15 -13.57 -30.72
N LEU A 8 3.41 -14.59 -31.18
CA LEU A 8 2.23 -15.08 -30.48
C LEU A 8 2.59 -15.72 -29.12
N LEU A 9 3.71 -16.45 -29.06
CA LEU A 9 4.22 -17.05 -27.83
C LEU A 9 4.70 -15.97 -26.84
N CYS A 10 5.36 -14.89 -27.32
CA CYS A 10 5.71 -13.75 -26.47
C CYS A 10 4.48 -13.00 -25.96
N LEU A 11 3.44 -12.80 -26.78
CA LEU A 11 2.18 -12.17 -26.36
C LEU A 11 1.44 -13.00 -25.29
N LEU A 12 1.48 -14.33 -25.40
CA LEU A 12 0.89 -15.24 -24.40
C LEU A 12 1.70 -15.33 -23.10
N LEU A 13 3.02 -15.06 -23.16
CA LEU A 13 3.88 -15.04 -21.96
C LEU A 13 3.80 -13.71 -21.19
N PHE A 14 3.20 -12.67 -21.77
CA PHE A 14 3.03 -11.35 -21.14
C PHE A 14 1.63 -11.11 -20.57
N SER A 15 0.68 -12.06 -20.69
CA SER A 15 -0.53 -12.04 -19.87
C SER A 15 -0.19 -12.56 -18.46
N LEU A 16 0.65 -11.80 -17.76
CA LEU A 16 0.77 -11.97 -16.31
C LEU A 16 -0.61 -11.64 -15.74
N PRO A 17 -1.20 -12.52 -14.93
CA PRO A 17 -2.42 -12.20 -14.23
C PRO A 17 -2.13 -10.97 -13.36
N ALA A 18 -2.82 -9.89 -13.64
CA ALA A 18 -2.69 -8.64 -12.93
C ALA A 18 -4.09 -8.23 -12.52
N ALA A 19 -4.21 -7.68 -11.31
CA ALA A 19 -5.46 -7.10 -10.84
C ALA A 19 -6.00 -6.13 -11.91
N SER A 20 -7.30 -6.24 -12.19
CA SER A 20 -7.93 -5.41 -13.23
C SER A 20 -8.52 -4.13 -12.64
N LEU A 21 -8.65 -3.10 -13.48
CA LEU A 21 -9.22 -1.81 -13.11
C LEU A 21 -10.41 -1.49 -14.02
N GLU A 22 -11.58 -1.33 -13.42
CA GLU A 22 -12.78 -0.83 -14.07
C GLU A 22 -13.10 0.56 -13.53
N ILE A 23 -13.32 1.53 -14.42
CA ILE A 23 -13.65 2.90 -14.04
C ILE A 23 -14.94 3.29 -14.73
N ASP A 24 -15.93 3.64 -13.91
CA ASP A 24 -17.17 4.29 -14.30
C ASP A 24 -17.22 5.72 -13.73
N SER A 25 -17.94 6.61 -14.39
CA SER A 25 -18.01 8.01 -14.00
C SER A 25 -19.32 8.66 -14.39
N ALA A 26 -19.83 9.56 -13.55
CA ALA A 26 -20.94 10.42 -13.93
C ALA A 26 -20.60 11.26 -15.18
N SER A 27 -21.60 11.56 -16.00
CA SER A 27 -21.44 12.27 -17.29
C SER A 27 -20.85 13.68 -17.17
N THR A 28 -20.85 14.25 -15.96
CA THR A 28 -20.33 15.59 -15.64
C THR A 28 -18.83 15.60 -15.32
N VAL A 29 -18.19 14.43 -15.19
CA VAL A 29 -16.77 14.31 -14.84
C VAL A 29 -15.89 14.54 -16.07
N SER A 30 -14.85 15.37 -15.93
CA SER A 30 -13.91 15.66 -17.01
C SER A 30 -12.98 14.48 -17.31
N GLU A 31 -12.55 14.32 -18.56
CA GLU A 31 -11.55 13.30 -18.94
C GLU A 31 -10.22 13.45 -18.19
N GLN A 32 -9.85 14.68 -17.84
CA GLN A 32 -8.64 14.97 -17.07
C GLN A 32 -8.74 14.39 -15.65
N VAL A 33 -9.89 14.52 -15.00
CA VAL A 33 -10.16 13.90 -13.70
C VAL A 33 -10.12 12.37 -13.82
N ARG A 34 -10.80 11.81 -14.82
CA ARG A 34 -10.80 10.35 -15.08
C ARG A 34 -9.38 9.79 -15.25
N LEU A 35 -8.53 10.48 -16.01
CA LEU A 35 -7.15 10.06 -16.24
C LEU A 35 -6.30 10.17 -14.97
N SER A 36 -6.48 11.22 -14.18
CA SER A 36 -5.76 11.43 -12.92
C SER A 36 -6.12 10.37 -11.88
N VAL A 37 -7.42 10.04 -11.76
CA VAL A 37 -7.90 8.94 -10.92
C VAL A 37 -7.31 7.62 -11.38
N ARG A 38 -7.38 7.31 -12.68
CA ARG A 38 -6.80 6.07 -13.24
C ARG A 38 -5.33 5.91 -12.84
N ARG A 39 -4.51 6.93 -13.09
CA ARG A 39 -3.07 6.90 -12.78
C ARG A 39 -2.82 6.73 -11.29
N ALA A 40 -3.59 7.41 -10.45
CA ALA A 40 -3.48 7.29 -9.01
C ALA A 40 -3.81 5.87 -8.54
N LEU A 41 -4.89 5.25 -9.05
CA LEU A 41 -5.29 3.88 -8.69
C LEU A 41 -4.30 2.83 -9.20
N GLU A 42 -3.85 2.94 -10.45
CA GLU A 42 -2.82 2.08 -11.06
C GLU A 42 -1.51 2.13 -10.26
N ARG A 43 -1.19 3.28 -9.67
CA ARG A 43 0.01 3.47 -8.87
C ARG A 43 -0.15 3.04 -7.41
N ALA A 44 -1.24 3.42 -6.76
CA ALA A 44 -1.36 3.28 -5.31
C ALA A 44 -2.06 1.98 -4.88
N VAL A 45 -3.08 1.53 -5.62
CA VAL A 45 -4.00 0.47 -5.16
C VAL A 45 -3.82 -0.82 -5.95
N LEU A 46 -3.77 -0.75 -7.28
CA LEU A 46 -3.68 -1.94 -8.14
C LEU A 46 -2.52 -2.89 -7.78
N PRO A 47 -1.31 -2.40 -7.44
CA PRO A 47 -0.20 -3.27 -7.05
C PRO A 47 -0.41 -4.02 -5.73
N LEU A 48 -1.41 -3.64 -4.93
CA LEU A 48 -1.72 -4.22 -3.62
C LEU A 48 -2.76 -5.35 -3.70
N LEU A 49 -3.46 -5.44 -4.83
CA LEU A 49 -4.55 -6.39 -5.02
C LEU A 49 -4.04 -7.72 -5.53
N LYS A 50 -4.80 -8.78 -5.25
CA LYS A 50 -4.50 -10.12 -5.79
C LYS A 50 -4.72 -10.12 -7.30
N GLU A 51 -4.00 -10.99 -8.00
CA GLU A 51 -4.00 -11.03 -9.46
C GLU A 51 -5.36 -11.35 -10.09
N ASP A 52 -6.27 -11.95 -9.31
CA ASP A 52 -7.65 -12.30 -9.67
C ASP A 52 -8.69 -11.26 -9.23
N GLU A 53 -8.27 -10.19 -8.54
CA GLU A 53 -9.16 -9.15 -8.03
C GLU A 53 -9.39 -8.04 -9.06
N THR A 54 -10.61 -7.50 -9.05
CA THR A 54 -11.02 -6.36 -9.86
C THR A 54 -11.31 -5.16 -8.97
N LEU A 55 -10.57 -4.07 -9.19
CA LEU A 55 -10.87 -2.78 -8.60
C LEU A 55 -11.91 -2.06 -9.44
N VAL A 56 -13.07 -1.81 -8.85
CA VAL A 56 -14.13 -1.01 -9.46
C VAL A 56 -14.08 0.38 -8.84
N ALA A 57 -13.92 1.40 -9.69
CA ALA A 57 -13.95 2.79 -9.30
C ALA A 57 -15.16 3.49 -9.93
N HIS A 58 -15.97 4.16 -9.11
CA HIS A 58 -17.06 5.01 -9.56
C HIS A 58 -16.81 6.45 -9.13
N ILE A 59 -16.72 7.35 -10.11
CA ILE A 59 -16.45 8.77 -9.90
C ILE A 59 -17.77 9.53 -9.93
N ASP A 60 -18.20 10.00 -8.76
CA ASP A 60 -19.23 11.02 -8.62
C ASP A 60 -18.55 12.37 -8.41
N THR A 61 -19.18 13.45 -8.86
CA THR A 61 -18.72 14.86 -8.91
C THR A 61 -17.66 15.24 -7.87
N ALA A 62 -17.86 14.91 -6.59
CA ALA A 62 -16.93 15.20 -5.51
C ALA A 62 -16.49 13.96 -4.70
N VAL A 63 -16.88 12.75 -5.11
CA VAL A 63 -16.61 11.52 -4.34
C VAL A 63 -16.11 10.42 -5.25
N LEU A 64 -14.97 9.83 -4.90
CA LEU A 64 -14.44 8.63 -5.51
C LEU A 64 -14.84 7.42 -4.67
N ASN A 65 -15.71 6.58 -5.21
CA ASN A 65 -16.09 5.31 -4.61
C ASN A 65 -15.26 4.19 -5.21
N LEU A 66 -14.65 3.36 -4.37
CA LEU A 66 -13.83 2.23 -4.74
C LEU A 66 -14.37 0.95 -4.11
N SER A 67 -14.33 -0.14 -4.85
CA SER A 67 -14.74 -1.45 -4.32
C SER A 67 -13.94 -2.61 -4.92
N VAL A 68 -13.73 -3.64 -4.09
CA VAL A 68 -13.15 -4.93 -4.49
C VAL A 68 -13.94 -6.04 -3.78
N GLY A 69 -14.88 -6.67 -4.47
CA GLY A 69 -15.86 -7.56 -3.83
C GLY A 69 -16.70 -6.79 -2.80
N GLU A 70 -16.71 -7.27 -1.55
CA GLU A 70 -17.44 -6.66 -0.42
C GLU A 70 -16.67 -5.54 0.31
N ARG A 71 -15.44 -5.22 -0.12
CA ARG A 71 -14.63 -4.14 0.46
C ARG A 71 -14.95 -2.83 -0.24
N HIS A 72 -15.19 -1.78 0.53
CA HIS A 72 -15.58 -0.47 0.00
C HIS A 72 -14.78 0.66 0.64
N LEU A 73 -14.47 1.68 -0.15
CA LEU A 73 -13.87 2.93 0.28
C LEU A 73 -14.54 4.09 -0.45
N ALA A 74 -14.91 5.14 0.28
CA ALA A 74 -15.37 6.40 -0.29
C ALA A 74 -14.38 7.50 0.10
N LEU A 75 -13.94 8.28 -0.88
CA LEU A 75 -12.98 9.37 -0.72
C LEU A 75 -13.54 10.66 -1.28
N ASP A 76 -13.49 11.73 -0.49
CA ASP A 76 -13.83 13.07 -0.96
C ASP A 76 -12.71 13.57 -1.88
N MET A 77 -13.09 13.95 -3.11
CA MET A 77 -12.17 14.53 -4.08
C MET A 77 -12.10 16.06 -3.90
N PRO A 78 -10.90 16.66 -3.88
CA PRO A 78 -10.76 18.10 -3.83
C PRO A 78 -11.39 18.73 -5.07
N GLY A 79 -12.09 19.85 -4.89
CA GLY A 79 -12.72 20.58 -5.99
C GLY A 79 -11.75 21.32 -6.93
N HIS A 80 -10.45 21.05 -6.84
CA HIS A 80 -9.41 21.64 -7.67
C HIS A 80 -8.69 20.51 -8.41
N GLU A 81 -8.73 20.54 -9.76
CA GLU A 81 -8.15 19.47 -10.60
C GLU A 81 -6.61 19.44 -10.57
N GLN A 82 -5.97 20.56 -10.23
CA GLN A 82 -4.52 20.63 -10.05
C GLN A 82 -4.11 19.83 -8.82
N ASP A 83 -3.18 18.89 -9.03
CA ASP A 83 -2.62 17.98 -8.02
C ASP A 83 -3.53 16.83 -7.56
N LEU A 84 -4.65 16.57 -8.24
CA LEU A 84 -5.57 15.48 -7.90
C LEU A 84 -4.88 14.11 -7.86
N GLU A 85 -4.01 13.79 -8.82
CA GLU A 85 -3.27 12.51 -8.84
C GLU A 85 -2.40 12.38 -7.57
N THR A 86 -1.64 13.42 -7.22
CA THR A 86 -0.76 13.42 -6.06
C THR A 86 -1.56 13.31 -4.76
N PHE A 87 -2.67 14.05 -4.65
CA PHE A 87 -3.60 13.96 -3.53
C PHE A 87 -4.12 12.53 -3.38
N LEU A 88 -4.64 11.92 -4.46
CA LEU A 88 -5.20 10.58 -4.44
C LEU A 88 -4.14 9.54 -4.09
N VAL A 89 -2.95 9.59 -4.69
CA VAL A 89 -1.85 8.68 -4.34
C VAL A 89 -1.48 8.76 -2.87
N SER A 90 -1.48 9.96 -2.29
CA SER A 90 -1.18 10.16 -0.86
C SER A 90 -2.26 9.58 0.05
N ASN A 91 -3.54 9.84 -0.23
CA ASN A 91 -4.65 9.34 0.61
C ASN A 91 -4.84 7.82 0.44
N LEU A 92 -4.78 7.33 -0.79
CA LEU A 92 -4.93 5.90 -1.11
C LEU A 92 -3.78 5.05 -0.57
N ALA A 93 -2.63 5.63 -0.24
CA ALA A 93 -1.54 4.91 0.40
C ALA A 93 -1.97 4.30 1.74
N TYR A 94 -2.94 4.91 2.43
CA TYR A 94 -3.47 4.42 3.70
C TYR A 94 -4.92 3.98 3.58
N ASP A 95 -5.81 4.86 3.11
CA ASP A 95 -7.24 4.58 3.06
C ASP A 95 -7.51 3.39 2.11
N GLY A 96 -6.70 3.26 1.05
CA GLY A 96 -6.77 2.16 0.10
C GLY A 96 -6.46 0.79 0.69
N LEU A 97 -5.88 0.71 1.90
CA LEU A 97 -5.62 -0.56 2.58
C LEU A 97 -6.90 -1.29 2.98
N VAL A 98 -8.02 -0.58 3.18
CA VAL A 98 -9.33 -1.21 3.42
C VAL A 98 -9.78 -2.06 2.23
N LEU A 99 -9.24 -1.78 1.05
CA LEU A 99 -9.49 -2.53 -0.18
C LEU A 99 -8.58 -3.76 -0.31
N VAL A 100 -7.66 -3.99 0.62
CA VAL A 100 -6.76 -5.17 0.64
C VAL A 100 -7.34 -6.23 1.57
N GLY A 101 -7.58 -7.43 1.05
CA GLY A 101 -8.30 -8.49 1.77
C GLY A 101 -7.50 -9.13 2.88
N GLU A 102 -6.18 -9.08 2.79
CA GLU A 102 -5.24 -9.47 3.83
C GLU A 102 -4.15 -8.40 3.91
N LEU A 103 -4.27 -7.50 4.90
CA LEU A 103 -3.16 -6.64 5.27
C LEU A 103 -1.95 -7.53 5.60
N PRO A 104 -0.72 -7.17 5.16
CA PRO A 104 0.45 -7.91 5.59
C PRO A 104 0.43 -7.99 7.11
N PRO A 105 0.64 -9.19 7.69
CA PRO A 105 0.40 -9.43 9.11
C PRO A 105 1.29 -8.58 10.03
N PHE A 106 2.22 -7.80 9.48
CA PHE A 106 3.28 -7.10 10.17
C PHE A 106 3.51 -5.70 9.56
N GLY A 107 3.02 -4.65 10.21
CA GLY A 107 3.17 -3.26 9.76
C GLY A 107 3.11 -2.25 10.90
N LEU A 108 3.43 -0.99 10.63
CA LEU A 108 3.29 0.10 11.60
C LEU A 108 1.79 0.33 11.87
N GLU A 109 1.29 0.04 13.08
CA GLU A 109 -0.16 0.10 13.35
C GLU A 109 -0.57 1.42 14.00
N PHE A 110 0.18 1.88 14.99
CA PHE A 110 -0.14 3.07 15.75
C PHE A 110 0.93 4.13 15.52
N VAL A 111 0.52 5.35 15.16
CA VAL A 111 1.40 6.53 15.11
C VAL A 111 1.38 7.20 16.49
N LEU A 112 2.56 7.49 17.03
CA LEU A 112 2.76 8.16 18.31
C LEU A 112 3.57 9.44 18.08
N ASP A 113 3.49 10.40 19.01
CA ASP A 113 4.24 11.66 18.94
C ASP A 113 5.76 11.48 18.75
N ARG A 114 6.30 10.32 19.14
CA ARG A 114 7.75 10.02 19.10
C ARG A 114 8.10 8.72 18.37
N GLY A 115 7.19 8.18 17.55
CA GLY A 115 7.45 6.96 16.79
C GLY A 115 6.18 6.20 16.47
N PHE A 116 6.27 4.87 16.54
CA PHE A 116 5.20 3.97 16.15
C PHE A 116 5.02 2.85 17.17
N ALA A 117 3.90 2.15 17.10
CA ALA A 117 3.73 0.87 17.76
C ALA A 117 3.10 -0.16 16.82
N VAL A 118 3.35 -1.42 17.11
CA VAL A 118 2.80 -2.59 16.40
C VAL A 118 2.48 -3.68 17.40
N GLU A 119 1.43 -4.46 17.15
CA GLU A 119 1.11 -5.66 17.91
C GLU A 119 2.27 -6.66 17.85
N ASN A 120 2.73 -7.07 19.02
CA ASN A 120 3.78 -8.07 19.17
C ASN A 120 3.16 -9.43 19.54
N SER A 121 2.74 -10.15 18.51
CA SER A 121 2.09 -11.44 18.63
C SER A 121 3.04 -12.60 18.30
N SER A 122 2.58 -13.83 18.45
CA SER A 122 3.32 -15.02 17.99
C SER A 122 3.55 -15.05 16.47
N LYS A 123 2.81 -14.25 15.69
CA LYS A 123 3.00 -14.10 14.24
C LYS A 123 3.96 -12.94 13.91
N THR A 124 4.08 -11.96 14.81
CA THR A 124 4.79 -10.69 14.61
C THR A 124 5.82 -10.46 15.69
N LEU A 125 6.80 -11.37 15.80
CA LEU A 125 7.76 -11.31 16.90
C LEU A 125 8.78 -10.17 16.69
N ILE A 126 8.58 -9.06 17.38
CA ILE A 126 9.55 -7.96 17.44
C ILE A 126 10.48 -8.14 18.63
N GLY A 127 11.79 -8.06 18.35
CA GLY A 127 12.83 -8.04 19.37
C GLY A 127 13.29 -6.61 19.65
N GLU A 128 13.38 -6.26 20.93
CA GLU A 128 13.95 -4.99 21.37
C GLU A 128 15.38 -4.81 20.86
N GLY A 129 15.74 -3.58 20.48
CA GLY A 129 17.02 -3.21 19.90
C GLY A 129 17.24 -3.68 18.46
N ARG A 130 16.28 -4.39 17.84
CA ARG A 130 16.44 -4.89 16.47
C ARG A 130 15.99 -3.84 15.43
N PRO A 131 16.77 -3.66 14.35
CA PRO A 131 16.38 -2.81 13.24
C PRO A 131 15.48 -3.55 12.24
N TYR A 132 14.50 -2.82 11.70
CA TYR A 132 13.56 -3.28 10.69
C TYR A 132 13.49 -2.28 9.54
N TRP A 133 13.48 -2.79 8.30
CA TRP A 133 13.13 -2.00 7.13
C TRP A 133 11.64 -1.69 7.19
N VAL A 134 11.29 -0.44 6.85
CA VAL A 134 9.91 -0.04 6.60
C VAL A 134 9.69 0.02 5.10
N LEU A 135 8.70 -0.71 4.61
CA LEU A 135 8.36 -0.85 3.21
C LEU A 135 7.04 -0.15 2.90
N ASP A 136 6.97 0.57 1.77
CA ASP A 136 5.69 1.08 1.26
C ASP A 136 4.81 -0.06 0.72
N GLY A 137 3.59 0.25 0.32
CA GLY A 137 2.67 -0.73 -0.27
C GLY A 137 3.22 -1.43 -1.52
N GLN A 138 4.20 -0.84 -2.21
CA GLN A 138 4.87 -1.46 -3.36
C GLN A 138 6.11 -2.28 -2.98
N GLY A 139 6.35 -2.50 -1.68
CA GLY A 139 7.52 -3.23 -1.17
C GLY A 139 8.83 -2.44 -1.24
N ARG A 140 8.81 -1.14 -1.54
CA ARG A 140 10.02 -0.30 -1.62
C ARG A 140 10.40 0.21 -0.25
N LYS A 141 11.71 0.24 0.03
CA LYS A 141 12.25 0.74 1.30
C LYS A 141 11.97 2.24 1.44
N ARG A 142 11.31 2.63 2.52
CA ARG A 142 11.04 4.03 2.90
C ARG A 142 11.89 4.51 4.06
N GLY A 143 12.21 3.62 4.98
CA GLY A 143 13.10 3.96 6.09
C GLY A 143 13.46 2.76 6.95
N VAL A 144 14.02 3.09 8.11
CA VAL A 144 14.46 2.14 9.13
C VAL A 144 13.84 2.53 10.44
N VAL A 145 13.30 1.55 11.15
CA VAL A 145 12.86 1.69 12.54
C VAL A 145 13.60 0.70 13.42
N VAL A 146 13.79 1.06 14.68
CA VAL A 146 14.35 0.18 15.71
C VAL A 146 13.32 0.01 16.82
N ALA A 147 13.14 -1.22 17.28
CA ALA A 147 12.30 -1.50 18.43
C ALA A 147 12.96 -0.96 19.71
N SER A 148 12.45 0.14 20.25
CA SER A 148 12.99 0.77 21.45
C SER A 148 12.52 0.10 22.73
N HIS A 149 11.30 -0.46 22.73
CA HIS A 149 10.74 -1.15 23.88
C HIS A 149 9.72 -2.19 23.45
N VAL A 150 9.73 -3.35 24.09
CA VAL A 150 8.71 -4.39 23.89
C VAL A 150 7.94 -4.66 25.18
N ARG A 151 6.64 -4.38 25.15
CA ARG A 151 5.72 -4.69 26.23
C ARG A 151 5.26 -6.14 26.12
N THR A 152 5.51 -6.93 27.16
CA THR A 152 5.17 -8.36 27.23
C THR A 152 3.82 -8.64 27.91
N SER A 153 3.25 -7.65 28.58
CA SER A 153 1.91 -7.70 29.19
C SER A 153 0.84 -7.24 28.21
N GLU A 154 -0.36 -7.83 28.29
CA GLU A 154 -1.45 -7.50 27.37
C GLU A 154 -1.89 -6.02 27.49
N PRO A 155 -2.13 -5.31 26.37
CA PRO A 155 -1.85 -5.73 24.99
C PRO A 155 -0.34 -5.75 24.71
N LYS A 156 0.15 -6.83 24.07
CA LYS A 156 1.57 -6.97 23.71
C LYS A 156 1.91 -6.05 22.55
N LEU A 157 2.74 -5.05 22.81
CA LEU A 157 3.10 -4.02 21.84
C LEU A 157 4.61 -3.89 21.74
N ALA A 158 5.11 -3.64 20.54
CA ALA A 158 6.47 -3.18 20.31
C ALA A 158 6.46 -1.72 19.87
N PHE A 159 7.21 -0.88 20.59
CA PHE A 159 7.40 0.52 20.29
C PHE A 159 8.61 0.68 19.38
N LEU A 160 8.42 1.41 18.30
CA LEU A 160 9.37 1.55 17.19
C LEU A 160 9.74 3.02 17.02
N GLN A 161 11.03 3.30 16.91
CA GLN A 161 11.54 4.64 16.62
C GLN A 161 12.21 4.64 15.26
N GLN A 162 11.89 5.66 14.45
CA GLN A 162 12.56 5.85 13.18
C GLN A 162 14.00 6.29 13.40
N THR A 163 14.92 5.64 12.71
CA THR A 163 16.36 5.95 12.77
C THR A 163 16.93 6.45 11.45
N ALA A 164 16.26 6.17 10.32
CA ALA A 164 16.66 6.65 9.01
C ALA A 164 15.50 6.67 8.00
N GLY A 165 15.70 7.34 6.87
CA GLY A 165 14.78 7.35 5.72
C GLY A 165 13.89 8.58 5.63
N GLY A 166 12.85 8.47 4.81
CA GLY A 166 11.82 9.51 4.64
C GLY A 166 10.67 9.36 5.62
N GLU A 167 9.64 10.19 5.46
CA GLU A 167 8.42 10.11 6.26
C GLU A 167 7.81 8.70 6.22
N LEU A 168 7.40 8.20 7.39
CA LEU A 168 6.81 6.89 7.62
C LEU A 168 5.38 7.06 8.11
N LEU A 169 4.49 6.17 7.69
CA LEU A 169 3.06 6.22 7.99
C LEU A 169 2.59 4.88 8.54
N ALA A 170 1.43 4.90 9.22
CA ALA A 170 0.74 3.66 9.57
C ALA A 170 0.42 2.84 8.32
N GLY A 171 0.32 1.52 8.48
CA GLY A 171 0.09 0.56 7.40
C GLY A 171 1.35 0.17 6.60
N MET A 172 2.47 0.89 6.74
CA MET A 172 3.73 0.49 6.11
C MET A 172 4.25 -0.82 6.69
N ALA A 173 4.63 -1.74 5.81
CA ALA A 173 5.07 -3.08 6.21
C ALA A 173 6.46 -3.04 6.86
N LEU A 174 6.70 -3.98 7.77
CA LEU A 174 8.00 -4.15 8.42
C LEU A 174 8.71 -5.39 7.87
N ALA A 175 10.03 -5.31 7.68
CA ALA A 175 10.85 -6.46 7.30
C ALA A 175 12.14 -6.49 8.14
N PRO A 176 12.51 -7.65 8.73
CA PRO A 176 13.72 -7.73 9.55
C PRO A 176 14.97 -7.42 8.73
N MET A 177 15.77 -6.49 9.23
CA MET A 177 17.14 -6.33 8.77
C MET A 177 17.92 -7.44 9.44
N GLY A 178 18.38 -8.45 8.69
CA GLY A 178 19.16 -9.55 9.26
C GLY A 178 20.26 -9.05 10.21
N LEU A 179 20.65 -9.87 11.18
CA LEU A 179 21.76 -9.54 12.07
C LEU A 179 23.00 -9.30 11.22
N PHE A 180 23.53 -8.09 11.21
CA PHE A 180 24.91 -7.91 10.79
C PHE A 180 25.77 -8.72 11.77
N PRO A 181 26.56 -9.70 11.31
CA PRO A 181 27.56 -10.29 12.18
C PRO A 181 28.52 -9.14 12.51
N LEU A 182 28.48 -8.69 13.77
CA LEU A 182 29.60 -7.94 14.30
C LEU A 182 30.76 -8.93 14.32
N SER A 183 31.65 -8.82 13.34
CA SER A 183 32.93 -9.50 13.36
C SER A 183 33.59 -9.16 14.70
N VAL A 184 33.71 -10.16 15.56
CA VAL A 184 34.49 -10.11 16.80
C VAL A 184 35.97 -10.07 16.44
#